data_AF-A0A3M1CGJ9-F1
#
_entry.id   AF-A0A3M1CGJ9-F1
#
_cell.length_a   1.000
_cell.length_b   1.000
_cell.length_c   1.000
_cell.angle_alpha   90.00
_cell.angle_beta   90.00
_cell.angle_gamma   90.00
#
_symmetry.space_group_name_H-M   'P 1'
#
loop_
_entity.id
_entity.type
_entity.pdbx_description
1 polymer ?
#
loop_
_entity_poly.entity_id
_entity_poly.type
_entity_poly.pdbx_seq_one_letter_code
_entity_poly.pdbx_strand_id
1 'polypeptide(L)' 'MALKLDVIGKPLGPVERSYEWKDVVLYALGVGAGFDELEYVYENKLKVIPTFSIAAVIEFLALATMESGA' A
#
# COMPACT_ATOMS: atom_id res chain seq x y z
N MET A 1 -20.36 -17.02 -6.59
CA MET A 1 -19.05 -16.80 -5.95
C MET A 1 -19.03 -17.64 -4.69
N ALA A 2 -18.09 -18.57 -4.55
CA ALA A 2 -18.00 -19.48 -3.41
C ALA A 2 -16.70 -19.20 -2.66
N LEU A 3 -16.80 -18.80 -1.39
CA LEU A 3 -15.66 -18.51 -0.54
C LEU A 3 -15.01 -19.84 -0.08
N LYS A 4 -13.67 -19.92 -0.13
CA LYS A 4 -12.93 -21.09 0.37
C LYS A 4 -12.79 -21.02 1.89
N LEU A 5 -13.67 -21.69 2.63
CA LEU A 5 -13.64 -21.66 4.10
C LEU A 5 -12.47 -22.46 4.71
N ASP A 6 -11.86 -23.36 3.94
CA ASP A 6 -10.72 -24.17 4.39
C ASP A 6 -9.42 -23.36 4.51
N VAL A 7 -9.40 -22.10 4.07
CA VAL A 7 -8.21 -21.21 4.17
C VAL A 7 -8.12 -20.45 5.49
N ILE A 8 -9.15 -20.52 6.34
CA ILE A 8 -9.16 -19.83 7.64
C ILE A 8 -7.97 -20.28 8.48
N GLY A 9 -7.16 -19.31 8.92
CA GLY A 9 -5.97 -19.55 9.74
C GLY A 9 -4.75 -20.07 8.99
N LYS A 10 -4.81 -20.27 7.66
CA LYS A 10 -3.62 -20.60 6.87
C LYS A 10 -2.72 -19.37 6.74
N PRO A 11 -1.41 -19.50 6.94
CA PRO A 11 -0.49 -18.38 6.79
C PRO A 11 -0.41 -17.95 5.32
N LEU A 12 -0.36 -16.64 5.10
CA LEU A 12 0.09 -16.09 3.82
C LEU A 12 1.62 -16.00 3.83
N GLY A 13 2.22 -16.27 2.68
CA GLY A 13 3.67 -16.12 2.50
C GLY A 13 4.15 -14.69 2.73
N PRO A 14 5.45 -14.51 3.03
CA PRO A 14 6.02 -13.17 3.15
C PRO A 14 5.91 -12.44 1.81
N VAL A 15 5.54 -11.16 1.86
CA VAL A 15 5.53 -10.26 0.71
C VAL A 15 6.44 -9.09 1.05
N GLU A 16 7.43 -8.85 0.20
CA GLU A 16 8.33 -7.71 0.31
C GLU A 16 7.98 -6.69 -0.75
N ARG A 17 7.83 -5.42 -0.33
CA ARG A 17 7.60 -4.31 -1.24
C ARG A 17 8.60 -3.20 -0.97
N SER A 18 9.53 -3.02 -1.90
CA SER A 18 10.42 -1.86 -1.93
C SER A 18 9.70 -0.69 -2.58
N TYR A 19 9.80 0.51 -2.02
CA TYR A 19 9.24 1.73 -2.59
C TYR A 19 10.30 2.84 -2.62
N GLU A 20 10.14 3.78 -3.55
CA GLU A 20 10.99 4.95 -3.67
C GLU A 20 10.24 6.21 -3.23
N TRP A 21 10.98 7.31 -3.07
CA TRP A 21 10.39 8.61 -2.72
C TRP A 21 9.29 9.04 -3.71
N LYS A 22 9.40 8.64 -4.98
CA LYS A 22 8.39 8.93 -6.02
C LYS A 22 7.06 8.26 -5.72
N ASP A 23 7.05 7.04 -5.19
CA ASP A 23 5.82 6.34 -4.81
C ASP A 23 5.12 7.08 -3.66
N VAL A 24 5.90 7.57 -2.70
CA VAL A 24 5.40 8.36 -1.56
C VAL A 24 4.79 9.68 -2.04
N VAL A 25 5.51 10.42 -2.89
CA VAL A 25 5.03 11.69 -3.45
C VAL A 25 3.80 11.46 -4.33
N LEU A 26 3.79 10.41 -5.15
CA LEU A 26 2.65 10.07 -5.99
C LEU A 26 1.41 9.75 -5.15
N TYR A 27 1.58 9.02 -4.05
CA TYR A 27 0.50 8.78 -3.10
C TYR A 27 0.01 10.08 -2.46
N ALA A 28 0.93 10.93 -1.99
CA ALA A 28 0.60 12.21 -1.36
C ALA A 28 -0.23 13.10 -2.30
N LEU A 29 0.20 13.23 -3.55
CA LEU A 29 -0.56 13.94 -4.59
C LEU A 29 -1.93 13.28 -4.84
N GLY A 30 -1.98 11.95 -4.87
CA GLY A 30 -3.21 11.17 -5.08
C GLY A 30 -4.25 11.34 -3.97
N VAL A 31 -3.81 11.58 -2.73
CA VAL A 31 -4.71 11.87 -1.59
C VAL A 31 -4.98 13.37 -1.39
N GLY A 32 -4.45 14.23 -2.26
CA GLY A 32 -4.78 15.65 -2.33
C GLY A 32 -3.73 16.61 -1.77
N ALA A 33 -2.54 16.14 -1.36
CA ALA A 33 -1.45 17.04 -0.95
C ALA A 33 -0.98 17.90 -2.15
N GLY A 34 -0.51 19.12 -1.87
CA GLY A 34 -0.21 20.09 -2.92
C GLY A 34 0.95 21.05 -2.64
N PHE A 35 0.96 22.17 -3.37
CA PHE A 35 2.07 23.15 -3.37
C PHE A 35 2.34 23.78 -2.00
N ASP A 36 1.32 23.88 -1.14
CA ASP A 36 1.45 24.43 0.21
C ASP A 36 2.01 23.41 1.23
N GLU A 37 2.15 22.14 0.82
CA GLU A 37 2.55 21.02 1.67
C GLU A 37 3.82 20.34 1.13
N LEU A 38 4.85 21.15 0.85
CA LEU A 38 6.11 20.69 0.24
C LEU A 38 6.78 19.53 0.99
N GLU A 39 6.56 19.42 2.31
CA GLU A 39 7.08 18.30 3.10
C GLU A 39 6.51 16.92 2.69
N TYR A 40 5.42 16.85 1.92
CA TYR A 40 4.86 15.61 1.38
C TYR A 40 5.06 15.43 -0.13
N VAL A 41 5.32 16.51 -0.86
CA VAL A 41 5.35 16.49 -2.33
C VAL A 41 6.74 16.80 -2.93
N TYR A 42 7.71 17.15 -2.09
CA TYR A 42 9.09 17.43 -2.48
C TYR A 42 10.06 16.50 -1.75
N GLU A 43 11.00 15.90 -2.49
CA GLU A 43 11.88 14.85 -1.99
C GLU A 43 12.87 15.29 -0.89
N ASN A 44 13.17 16.58 -0.83
CA ASN A 44 14.09 17.12 0.17
C ASN A 44 13.37 17.28 1.51
N LYS A 45 13.79 16.50 2.53
CA LYS A 45 13.14 16.40 3.85
C LYS A 45 11.71 15.84 3.79
N LEU A 46 11.47 14.91 2.86
CA LEU A 46 10.19 14.26 2.65
C LEU A 46 9.69 13.55 3.91
N LYS A 47 8.44 13.83 4.27
CA LYS A 47 7.64 13.09 5.25
C LYS A 47 6.71 12.14 4.50
N VAL A 48 6.47 10.98 5.09
CA VAL A 48 5.52 9.99 4.57
C VAL A 48 4.19 10.19 5.26
N ILE A 49 3.10 10.34 4.49
CA ILE A 49 1.74 10.34 5.05
C ILE A 49 1.47 8.94 5.62
N PRO A 50 1.06 8.79 6.90
CA PRO A 50 0.94 7.47 7.53
C PRO A 50 0.06 6.48 6.77
N THR A 51 -0.99 6.96 6.10
CA THR A 51 -1.90 6.12 5.32
C THR A 51 -1.29 5.55 4.03
N PHE A 52 -0.09 5.97 3.61
CA PHE A 52 0.67 5.33 2.53
C PHE A 52 0.88 3.84 2.78
N SER A 53 0.85 3.39 4.04
CA SER A 53 0.93 1.97 4.39
C SER A 53 -0.06 1.11 3.63
N ILE A 54 -1.28 1.59 3.34
CA ILE A 54 -2.27 0.81 2.59
C ILE A 54 -1.84 0.59 1.13
N ALA A 55 -1.25 1.60 0.51
CA ALA A 55 -0.74 1.51 -0.85
C ALA A 55 0.48 0.57 -0.90
N ALA A 56 1.33 0.61 0.14
CA ALA A 56 2.51 -0.25 0.25
C ALA A 56 2.17 -1.74 0.45
N VAL A 57 0.97 -2.09 0.94
CA VAL A 57 0.55 -3.48 1.18
C VAL A 57 -0.48 -4.02 0.18
N ILE A 58 -0.75 -3.30 -0.92
CA ILE A 58 -1.69 -3.73 -1.97
C ILE A 58 -1.37 -5.15 -2.48
N GLU A 59 -0.10 -5.49 -2.68
CA GLU A 59 0.32 -6.81 -3.18
C GLU A 59 -0.04 -7.95 -2.21
N PHE A 60 0.11 -7.70 -0.90
CA PHE A 60 -0.34 -8.63 0.13
C PHE A 60 -1.86 -8.82 0.11
N LEU A 61 -2.63 -7.74 -0.06
CA LEU A 61 -4.10 -7.82 -0.16
C LEU A 61 -4.55 -8.55 -1.43
N ALA A 62 -3.86 -8.35 -2.55
CA ALA A 62 -4.12 -9.06 -3.79
C ALA A 62 -3.88 -10.57 -3.62
N LEU A 63 -2.77 -10.95 -2.98
CA LEU A 63 -2.49 -12.34 -2.62
C LEU A 63 -3.61 -12.94 -1.76
N ALA A 64 -4.05 -12.23 -0.72
CA ALA A 64 -5.12 -12.70 0.15
C ALA A 64 -6.44 -12.92 -0.61
N THR A 65 -6.77 -12.00 -1.53
CA THR A 65 -7.95 -12.10 -2.38
C THR A 65 -7.91 -13.38 -3.23
N MET A 66 -6.80 -13.61 -3.95
CA MET A 66 -6.62 -14.80 -4.81
C MET A 66 -6.71 -16.11 -4.02
N GLU A 67 -6.07 -16.18 -2.86
CA GLU A 67 -6.09 -17.39 -2.01
C GLU A 67 -7.50 -17.69 -1.49
N SER A 68 -8.26 -16.66 -1.13
CA SER A 68 -9.64 -16.78 -0.63
C SER A 68 -10.68 -17.17 -1.69
N GLY A 69 -10.32 -17.07 -2.98
CA GLY A 69 -11.22 -17.33 -4.12
C GLY A 69 -12.22 -16.21 -4.40
N ALA A 70 -11.90 -14.99 -3.98
CA ALA A 70 -12.67 -13.77 -4.22
C ALA A 70 -12.23 -13.07 -5.53
#